data_AF-A0A455U494-F1
#
_entry.id   AF-A0A455U494-F1
#
_cell.length_a   1.000
_cell.length_b   1.000
_cell.length_c   1.000
_cell.angle_alpha   90.00
_cell.angle_beta   90.00
_cell.angle_gamma   90.00
#
_symmetry.space_group_name_H-M   'P 1'
#
loop_
_entity.id
_entity.type
_entity.pdbx_description
1 polymer ?
#
loop_
_entity_poly.entity_id
_entity_poly.type
_entity_poly.pdbx_seq_one_letter_code
_entity_poly.pdbx_strand_id
1 'polypeptide(L)' 'MIDLRSDTVTRPTPAMLEAMIAAPLGDDVWGDDPTVNTFQANLAEQAGKEAALLFLAARKVT' A
#
# COMPACT_ATOMS: atom_id res chain seq x y z
N MET A 1 24.28 10.28 6.30
CA MET A 1 23.52 11.53 6.05
C MET A 1 22.28 11.46 6.93
N ILE A 2 22.06 12.44 7.81
CA ILE A 2 20.85 12.51 8.64
C ILE A 2 19.90 13.51 7.97
N ASP A 3 18.71 13.07 7.58
CA ASP A 3 17.70 13.89 6.90
C ASP A 3 16.44 14.00 7.78
N LEU A 4 16.15 15.20 8.29
CA LEU A 4 15.05 15.48 9.22
C LEU A 4 13.94 16.33 8.59
N ARG A 5 13.90 16.45 7.25
CA ARG A 5 12.93 17.31 6.56
C ARG A 5 11.50 16.79 6.62
N SER A 6 11.33 15.47 6.55
CA SER A 6 10.03 14.78 6.58
C SER A 6 10.26 13.27 6.69
N ASP A 7 9.27 12.55 7.20
CA ASP A 7 9.13 11.09 7.14
C ASP A 7 8.96 10.53 5.71
N THR A 8 8.53 11.34 4.75
CA THR A 8 8.40 10.94 3.33
C THR A 8 9.74 10.60 2.66
N VAL A 9 10.88 10.93 3.28
CA VAL A 9 12.22 10.56 2.77
C VAL A 9 12.62 9.12 3.10
N THR A 10 11.78 8.39 3.83
CA THR A 10 11.98 6.98 4.16
C THR A 10 12.17 6.14 2.89
N ARG A 11 12.97 5.08 3.00
CA ARG A 11 13.26 4.15 1.91
C ARG A 11 12.80 2.76 2.31
N PRO A 12 12.34 1.93 1.35
CA PRO A 12 11.96 0.56 1.66
C PRO A 12 13.16 -0.22 2.22
N THR A 13 12.90 -1.05 3.23
CA THR A 13 13.89 -1.96 3.79
C THR A 13 14.12 -3.16 2.86
N PRO A 14 15.20 -3.93 3.02
CA PRO A 14 15.42 -5.14 2.22
C PRO A 14 14.23 -6.12 2.26
N ALA A 15 13.66 -6.35 3.44
CA ALA A 15 12.49 -7.23 3.59
C ALA A 15 11.24 -6.70 2.86
N MET A 16 11.04 -5.36 2.84
CA MET A 16 9.96 -4.77 2.05
C MET A 16 10.20 -4.97 0.55
N LEU A 17 11.42 -4.80 0.07
CA LEU A 17 11.77 -5.03 -1.34
C LEU A 17 11.57 -6.49 -1.74
N GLU A 18 11.97 -7.44 -0.90
CA GLU A 18 11.74 -8.87 -1.12
C GLU A 18 10.25 -9.19 -1.21
N ALA A 19 9.43 -8.65 -0.30
CA ALA A 19 7.98 -8.82 -0.34
C ALA A 19 7.36 -8.22 -1.61
N MET A 20 7.82 -7.04 -2.04
CA MET A 20 7.36 -6.39 -3.28
C MET A 20 7.70 -7.22 -4.52
N ILE A 21 8.91 -7.80 -4.58
CA ILE A 21 9.35 -8.64 -5.70
C ILE A 21 8.59 -9.96 -5.76
N ALA A 22 8.28 -10.54 -4.60
CA ALA A 22 7.61 -11.84 -4.52
C ALA A 22 6.06 -11.76 -4.62
N ALA A 23 5.49 -10.55 -4.57
CA ALA A 23 4.05 -10.36 -4.54
C ALA A 23 3.37 -10.85 -5.85
N PRO A 24 2.30 -11.66 -5.77
CA PRO A 24 1.51 -11.99 -6.94
C PRO A 24 0.77 -10.75 -7.44
N LEU A 25 0.76 -10.54 -8.76
CA LEU A 25 0.16 -9.38 -9.40
C LEU A 25 -1.02 -9.79 -10.28
N GLY A 26 -1.94 -8.85 -10.50
CA GLY A 26 -3.06 -8.98 -11.42
C GLY A 26 -3.47 -7.63 -12.01
N ASP A 27 -4.71 -7.53 -12.48
CA ASP A 27 -5.27 -6.27 -12.98
C ASP A 27 -6.26 -5.71 -11.95
N ASP A 28 -5.88 -4.61 -11.30
CA ASP A 28 -6.68 -3.95 -10.26
C ASP A 28 -7.96 -3.30 -10.82
N VAL A 29 -8.00 -2.91 -12.09
CA VAL A 29 -9.23 -2.33 -12.70
C VAL A 29 -10.32 -3.40 -12.82
N TRP A 30 -9.93 -4.64 -13.06
CA TRP A 30 -10.83 -5.80 -13.12
C TRP A 30 -11.02 -6.48 -11.75
N GLY A 31 -10.25 -6.07 -10.73
CA GLY A 31 -10.31 -6.63 -9.38
C GLY A 31 -9.55 -7.95 -9.21
N ASP A 32 -8.67 -8.29 -10.16
CA ASP A 32 -7.95 -9.56 -10.20
C ASP A 32 -6.55 -9.49 -9.55
N ASP A 33 -6.16 -8.36 -8.95
CA ASP A 33 -4.89 -8.26 -8.23
C ASP A 33 -5.01 -8.81 -6.79
N PRO A 34 -4.42 -9.99 -6.50
CA PRO A 34 -4.57 -10.62 -5.19
C PRO A 34 -3.86 -9.86 -4.07
N THR A 35 -2.78 -9.14 -4.39
CA THR A 35 -2.02 -8.37 -3.40
C THR A 35 -2.81 -7.13 -2.98
N VAL A 36 -3.41 -6.41 -3.95
CA VAL A 36 -4.25 -5.25 -3.66
C VAL A 36 -5.49 -5.66 -2.87
N ASN A 37 -6.18 -6.74 -3.27
CA ASN A 37 -7.36 -7.25 -2.59
C ASN A 37 -7.06 -7.63 -1.12
N THR A 38 -5.95 -8.34 -0.89
CA THR A 38 -5.53 -8.73 0.46
C THR A 38 -5.21 -7.51 1.32
N PHE A 39 -4.49 -6.54 0.77
CA PHE A 39 -4.17 -5.29 1.47
C PHE A 39 -5.42 -4.52 1.88
N GLN A 40 -6.38 -4.34 0.97
CA GLN A 40 -7.61 -3.61 1.23
C GLN A 40 -8.50 -4.32 2.26
N ALA A 41 -8.65 -5.65 2.16
CA ALA A 41 -9.41 -6.43 3.13
C ALA A 41 -8.81 -6.32 4.55
N ASN A 42 -7.50 -6.50 4.68
CA ASN A 42 -6.80 -6.35 5.95
C ASN A 42 -6.96 -4.95 6.53
N LEU A 43 -6.89 -3.91 5.69
CA LEU A 43 -7.03 -2.52 6.14
C LEU A 43 -8.47 -2.21 6.57
N ALA A 44 -9.48 -2.72 5.85
CA ALA A 44 -10.89 -2.58 6.20
C ALA A 44 -11.18 -3.22 7.57
N GLU A 45 -10.68 -4.44 7.80
CA GLU A 45 -10.79 -5.14 9.08
C GLU A 45 -10.12 -4.35 10.22
N GLN A 46 -8.87 -3.94 10.04
CA GLN A 46 -8.11 -3.18 11.05
C GLN A 46 -8.76 -1.84 11.38
N ALA A 47 -9.38 -1.18 10.39
CA ALA A 47 -10.06 0.10 10.58
C ALA A 47 -11.52 -0.05 11.07
N GLY A 48 -12.06 -1.27 11.17
CA GLY A 48 -13.46 -1.52 11.50
C GLY A 48 -14.41 -0.89 10.46
N LYS A 49 -14.07 -0.99 9.18
CA LYS A 49 -14.84 -0.45 8.04
C LYS A 49 -15.28 -1.58 7.13
N GLU A 50 -16.33 -1.32 6.35
CA GLU A 50 -16.85 -2.30 5.39
C GLU A 50 -15.91 -2.52 4.21
N ALA A 51 -15.15 -1.49 3.81
CA ALA A 51 -14.23 -1.55 2.68
C ALA A 51 -13.07 -0.55 2.83
N ALA A 52 -11.99 -0.79 2.08
CA ALA A 52 -10.86 0.12 1.91
C ALA A 52 -10.43 0.15 0.43
N LEU A 53 -9.69 1.19 0.03
CA LEU A 53 -9.23 1.36 -1.35
C LEU A 53 -7.79 1.88 -1.38
N LEU A 54 -6.95 1.28 -2.22
CA LEU A 54 -5.57 1.71 -2.42
C LEU A 54 -5.53 2.90 -3.40
N PHE A 55 -4.79 3.95 -3.03
CA PHE A 55 -4.52 5.10 -3.89
C PHE A 55 -3.02 5.38 -3.94
N LEU A 56 -2.56 6.02 -5.02
CA LEU A 56 -1.14 6.32 -5.23
C LEU A 56 -0.58 7.35 -4.23
N ALA A 57 -1.42 8.26 -3.74
CA ALA A 57 -1.02 9.29 -2.79
C ALA A 57 -2.21 9.80 -1.98
N ALA A 58 -1.96 10.11 -0.71
CA ALA A 58 -2.91 10.84 0.11
C ALA A 58 -2.76 12.34 -0.18
N ARG A 59 -3.52 12.85 -1.17
CA ARG A 59 -3.68 14.30 -1.37
C ARG A 59 -5.11 14.68 -1.03
N LYS A 60 -5.27 15.66 -0.15
CA LYS A 60 -6.57 16.29 0.11
C LYS A 60 -6.93 17.12 -1.13
N VAL A 61 -7.91 16.68 -1.91
CA VAL A 61 -8.55 17.53 -2.92
C VAL A 61 -9.58 18.36 -2.16
N THR A 62 -9.19 19.57 -1.79
CA THR A 62 -10.09 20.63 -1.30
C THR A 62 -10.26 21.65 -2.39
#